data_AF-X8AD20-F1
#
_entry.id   AF-X8AD20-F1
#
_cell.length_a   1.000
_cell.length_b   1.000
_cell.length_c   1.000
_cell.angle_alpha   90.00
_cell.angle_beta   90.00
_cell.angle_gamma   90.00
#
_symmetry.space_group_name_H-M   'P 1'
#
loop_
_entity.id
_entity.type
_entity.pdbx_description
1 polymer ?
#
loop_
_entity_poly.entity_id
_entity_poly.type
_entity_poly.pdbx_seq_one_letter_code
_entity_poly.pdbx_strand_id
1 'polypeptide(L)'
;MVDMAHFAGLVAGKVFTGDEDPVPHAHVTTTTTHKSLRGPRGGLILAQPDYADAVDRGCPMVLGGPLPHVMAAKAVALAEAAGRRSPATPSGSPTTPRPSPKVPAPRRPAGHRRH
;
A
#
# COMPACT_ATOMS: atom_id res chain seq x y z
N MET A 1 1.75 19.08 -10.58
CA MET A 1 2.37 17.74 -10.42
C MET A 1 2.31 17.39 -8.94
N VAL A 2 1.94 16.16 -8.58
CA VAL A 2 1.83 15.70 -7.18
C VAL A 2 2.66 14.42 -6.99
N ASP A 3 3.41 14.31 -5.88
CA ASP A 3 4.06 13.06 -5.46
C ASP A 3 3.32 12.46 -4.25
N MET A 4 2.66 11.32 -4.47
CA MET A 4 1.90 10.62 -3.42
C MET A 4 2.63 9.42 -2.81
N ALA A 5 3.95 9.29 -2.99
CA ALA A 5 4.72 8.11 -2.56
C ALA A 5 4.42 7.61 -1.13
N HIS A 6 4.24 8.50 -0.15
CA HIS A 6 4.03 8.12 1.24
C HIS A 6 2.59 7.69 1.54
N PHE A 7 1.60 8.23 0.83
CA PHE A 7 0.19 8.04 1.14
C PHE A 7 -0.60 7.35 0.01
N ALA A 8 0.07 6.86 -1.03
CA ALA A 8 -0.52 6.14 -2.15
C ALA A 8 -1.39 4.95 -1.74
N GLY A 9 -1.06 4.25 -0.65
CA GLY A 9 -1.91 3.18 -0.12
C GLY A 9 -3.25 3.68 0.44
N LEU A 10 -3.29 4.90 0.98
CA LEU A 10 -4.54 5.52 1.46
C LEU A 10 -5.40 6.00 0.28
N VAL A 11 -4.78 6.50 -0.78
CA VAL A 11 -5.46 6.84 -2.05
C VAL A 11 -6.04 5.57 -2.69
N ALA A 12 -5.22 4.50 -2.82
CA ALA A 12 -5.66 3.22 -3.38
C ALA A 12 -6.76 2.54 -2.54
N GLY A 13 -6.69 2.70 -1.21
CA GLY A 13 -7.70 2.22 -0.26
C GLY A 13 -8.97 3.07 -0.20
N LYS A 14 -9.11 4.10 -1.05
CA LYS A 14 -10.25 5.02 -1.08
C LYS A 14 -10.51 5.73 0.26
N VAL A 15 -9.45 5.99 1.03
CA VAL A 15 -9.52 6.80 2.25
C VAL A 15 -9.56 8.28 1.89
N PHE A 16 -8.77 8.68 0.89
CA PHE A 16 -8.88 9.99 0.26
C PHE A 16 -9.98 9.94 -0.81
N THR A 17 -11.01 10.77 -0.68
CA THR A 17 -12.16 10.84 -1.59
C THR A 17 -12.55 12.28 -1.84
N GLY A 18 -13.17 12.56 -2.99
CA GLY A 18 -13.60 13.92 -3.36
C GLY A 18 -12.42 14.83 -3.68
N ASP A 19 -12.41 16.02 -3.08
CA ASP A 19 -11.39 17.05 -3.34
C ASP A 19 -10.00 16.69 -2.78
N GLU A 20 -9.93 15.69 -1.91
CA GLU A 20 -8.68 15.21 -1.30
C GLU A 20 -7.99 14.13 -2.14
N ASP A 21 -8.60 13.67 -3.24
CA ASP A 21 -7.95 12.74 -4.17
C ASP A 21 -7.05 13.52 -5.15
N PRO A 22 -5.71 13.35 -5.10
CA PRO A 22 -4.81 14.06 -5.99
C PRO A 22 -4.88 13.57 -7.44
N VAL A 23 -5.47 12.40 -7.72
CA VAL A 23 -5.51 11.79 -9.06
C VAL A 23 -6.36 12.60 -10.06
N PRO A 24 -7.61 13.01 -9.75
CA PRO A 24 -8.43 13.82 -10.66
C PRO A 24 -7.94 15.26 -10.82
N HIS A 25 -7.29 15.84 -9.81
CA HIS A 25 -6.91 17.26 -9.81
C HIS A 25 -5.52 17.54 -10.39
N ALA A 26 -4.62 16.56 -10.39
CA ALA A 26 -3.26 16.75 -10.87
C ALA A 26 -3.13 16.40 -12.36
N HIS A 27 -2.38 17.23 -13.10
CA HIS A 27 -1.97 16.93 -14.48
C HIS A 27 -1.08 15.69 -14.58
N VAL A 28 -0.19 15.52 -13.60
CA VAL A 28 0.73 14.39 -13.46
C VAL A 28 0.90 14.06 -11.98
N THR A 29 0.73 12.78 -11.63
CA THR A 29 0.91 12.25 -10.28
C THR A 29 1.93 11.13 -10.28
N THR A 30 2.97 11.26 -9.47
CA THR A 30 4.00 10.24 -9.29
C THR A 30 3.80 9.51 -7.97
N THR A 31 4.18 8.24 -7.93
CA THR A 31 4.12 7.45 -6.70
C THR A 31 5.15 6.33 -6.68
N THR A 32 5.49 5.86 -5.49
CA THR A 32 6.33 4.69 -5.26
C THR A 32 5.49 3.50 -4.80
N THR A 33 5.81 2.30 -5.28
CA THR A 33 5.02 1.10 -5.00
C THR A 33 5.36 0.42 -3.67
N HIS A 34 6.47 0.75 -3.00
CA HIS A 34 7.00 0.00 -1.85
C HIS A 34 6.72 0.59 -0.46
N LYS A 35 6.03 1.73 -0.38
CA LYS A 35 5.69 2.39 0.90
C LYS A 35 4.30 1.94 1.38
N SER A 36 3.35 2.85 1.53
CA SER A 36 1.99 2.54 1.97
C SER A 36 1.23 1.60 1.03
N LEU A 37 1.63 1.52 -0.25
CA LEU A 37 1.07 0.59 -1.23
C LEU A 37 1.57 -0.86 -1.07
N ARG A 38 2.62 -1.11 -0.27
CA ARG A 38 3.15 -2.45 0.08
C ARG A 38 3.52 -3.38 -1.08
N GLY A 39 3.88 -2.84 -2.23
CA GLY A 39 4.38 -3.57 -3.40
C GLY A 39 5.92 -3.61 -3.53
N PRO A 40 6.45 -4.07 -4.67
CA PRO A 40 7.90 -4.13 -4.93
C PRO A 40 8.51 -2.72 -5.05
N ARG A 41 9.84 -2.61 -4.96
CA ARG A 41 10.56 -1.33 -5.20
C ARG A 41 10.38 -0.88 -6.65
N GLY A 42 9.99 0.37 -6.82
CA GLY A 42 9.72 0.99 -8.12
C GLY A 42 8.80 2.20 -7.99
N GLY A 43 8.54 2.83 -9.13
CA GLY A 43 7.61 3.96 -9.27
C GLY A 43 6.49 3.70 -10.29
N LEU A 44 5.48 4.54 -10.24
CA LEU A 44 4.37 4.67 -11.19
C LEU A 44 4.18 6.16 -11.49
N ILE A 45 3.81 6.47 -12.72
CA ILE A 45 3.45 7.81 -13.18
C ILE A 45 2.03 7.71 -13.72
N LEU A 46 1.13 8.52 -13.18
CA LEU A 46 -0.22 8.74 -13.67
C LEU A 46 -0.24 10.11 -14.32
N ALA A 47 -0.78 10.21 -15.52
CA ALA A 47 -0.87 11.46 -16.26
C ALA A 47 -2.25 11.59 -16.88
N GLN A 48 -2.72 12.83 -17.05
CA GLN A 48 -3.90 13.08 -17.85
C GLN A 48 -3.62 12.77 -19.34
N PRO A 49 -4.68 12.51 -20.15
CA PRO A 49 -4.52 12.13 -21.56
C PRO A 49 -3.64 13.09 -22.36
N ASP A 50 -3.71 14.39 -22.06
CA ASP A 50 -2.93 15.44 -22.72
C ASP A 50 -1.41 15.31 -22.51
N TYR A 51 -0.98 14.59 -21.46
CA TYR A 51 0.43 14.39 -21.10
C TYR A 51 0.90 12.94 -21.28
N ALA A 52 0.01 12.01 -21.67
CA ALA A 52 0.33 10.59 -21.82
C ALA A 52 1.47 10.36 -22.83
N ASP A 53 1.38 11.01 -24.00
CA ASP A 53 2.39 10.94 -25.06
C ASP A 53 3.79 11.38 -24.62
N ALA A 54 3.86 12.37 -23.74
CA ALA A 54 5.13 12.89 -23.22
C ALA A 54 5.75 11.91 -22.21
N VAL A 55 4.93 11.31 -21.36
CA VAL A 55 5.35 10.31 -20.37
C VAL A 55 5.81 9.01 -21.06
N ASP A 56 5.06 8.55 -22.05
CA ASP A 56 5.37 7.32 -22.79
C ASP A 56 6.65 7.46 -23.63
N ARG A 57 6.93 8.66 -24.16
CA ARG A 57 8.22 8.94 -24.81
C ARG A 57 9.39 9.10 -23.84
N GLY A 58 9.13 9.65 -22.65
CA GLY A 58 10.16 9.86 -21.62
C GLY A 58 10.62 8.56 -20.95
N CYS A 59 9.72 7.60 -20.78
CA CYS A 59 10.00 6.34 -20.08
C CYS A 59 11.12 5.52 -20.75
N PRO A 60 11.11 5.24 -22.08
CA PRO A 60 12.22 4.55 -22.77
C PRO A 60 13.49 5.39 -22.91
N MET A 61 13.39 6.73 -22.85
CA MET A 61 14.55 7.61 -22.99
C MET A 61 15.42 7.59 -21.72
N VAL A 62 14.79 7.50 -20.55
CA VAL A 62 15.45 7.56 -19.24
C VAL A 62 15.64 6.17 -18.62
N LEU A 63 14.71 5.25 -18.88
CA LEU A 63 14.75 3.88 -18.37
C LEU A 63 15.16 2.94 -19.51
N GLY A 64 16.05 2.00 -19.21
CA GLY A 64 16.42 0.94 -20.15
C GLY A 64 15.28 -0.06 -20.37
N GLY A 65 15.63 -1.33 -20.59
CA GLY A 65 14.62 -2.38 -20.81
C GLY A 65 13.64 -2.54 -19.63
N PRO A 66 12.33 -2.75 -19.90
CA PRO A 66 11.34 -2.97 -18.85
C PRO A 66 11.66 -4.26 -18.10
N LEU A 67 11.46 -4.25 -16.77
CA LEU A 67 11.71 -5.40 -15.90
C LEU A 67 10.39 -6.17 -15.67
N PRO A 68 10.11 -7.28 -16.40
CA PRO A 68 8.78 -7.89 -16.40
C PRO A 68 8.40 -8.49 -15.04
N HIS A 69 9.39 -8.99 -14.29
CA HIS A 69 9.21 -9.52 -12.94
C HIS A 69 8.74 -8.44 -11.95
N VAL A 70 9.28 -7.22 -12.06
CA VAL A 70 8.84 -6.09 -11.23
C VAL A 70 7.44 -5.63 -11.66
N MET A 71 7.16 -5.59 -12.96
CA MET A 71 5.84 -5.21 -13.47
C MET A 71 4.75 -6.19 -13.00
N ALA A 72 5.01 -7.50 -13.06
CA ALA A 72 4.11 -8.53 -12.53
C ALA A 72 3.88 -8.37 -11.02
N ALA A 73 4.94 -8.16 -10.23
CA ALA A 73 4.83 -7.93 -8.79
C ALA A 73 4.04 -6.64 -8.46
N LYS A 74 4.19 -5.57 -9.26
CA LYS A 74 3.38 -4.34 -9.13
C LYS A 74 1.91 -4.61 -9.42
N ALA A 75 1.59 -5.40 -10.46
CA ALA A 75 0.22 -5.75 -10.79
C ALA A 75 -0.47 -6.51 -9.65
N VAL A 76 0.23 -7.45 -9.02
CA VAL A 76 -0.27 -8.17 -7.83
C VAL A 76 -0.52 -7.20 -6.67
N ALA A 77 0.43 -6.32 -6.36
CA ALA A 77 0.27 -5.35 -5.28
C ALA A 77 -0.90 -4.37 -5.50
N LEU A 78 -1.11 -3.92 -6.75
CA LEU A 78 -2.25 -3.06 -7.11
C LEU A 78 -3.59 -3.81 -7.00
N ALA A 79 -3.62 -5.09 -7.38
CA ALA A 79 -4.81 -5.92 -7.21
C ALA A 79 -5.16 -6.07 -5.72
N GLU A 80 -4.17 -6.36 -4.87
CA GLU A 80 -4.35 -6.46 -3.42
C GLU A 80 -4.82 -5.13 -2.80
N ALA A 81 -4.23 -4.00 -3.22
CA ALA A 81 -4.65 -2.68 -2.77
C ALA A 81 -6.08 -2.31 -3.19
N ALA A 82 -6.51 -2.77 -4.38
CA ALA A 82 -7.87 -2.58 -4.87
C ALA A 82 -8.89 -3.55 -4.24
N GLY A 83 -8.49 -4.39 -3.29
CA GLY A 83 -9.33 -5.42 -2.68
C GLY A 83 -9.66 -6.59 -3.61
N ARG A 84 -8.99 -6.67 -4.78
CA ARG A 84 -9.12 -7.81 -5.71
C ARG A 84 -8.12 -8.86 -5.29
N ARG A 85 -8.63 -9.98 -4.76
CA ARG A 85 -7.81 -11.14 -4.41
C ARG A 85 -7.15 -11.68 -5.69
N SER A 86 -5.83 -11.54 -5.80
CA SER A 86 -5.07 -12.06 -6.93
C SER A 86 -5.12 -13.60 -6.93
N PRO A 87 -5.24 -14.27 -8.10
CA PRO A 87 -5.33 -15.73 -8.17
C PRO A 87 -4.04 -16.45 -7.69
N ALA A 88 -2.95 -15.71 -7.48
CA ALA A 88 -1.65 -16.27 -7.07
C ALA A 88 -1.44 -16.37 -5.55
N THR A 89 -2.37 -15.91 -4.72
CA THR A 89 -2.22 -15.98 -3.26
C THR A 89 -2.89 -17.25 -2.72
N PRO A 90 -2.14 -18.32 -2.35
CA PRO A 90 -2.72 -19.45 -1.67
C PRO A 90 -3.37 -18.96 -0.37
N SER A 91 -4.63 -19.35 -0.18
CA SER A 91 -5.42 -19.08 1.00
C SER A 91 -4.72 -19.62 2.26
N GLY A 92 -4.21 -18.73 3.09
CA GLY A 92 -3.79 -19.08 4.45
C GLY A 92 -2.62 -18.26 4.97
N SER A 93 -2.89 -17.05 5.46
CA SER A 93 -2.12 -16.59 6.63
C SER A 93 -2.68 -17.37 7.83
N PRO A 94 -1.87 -18.11 8.62
CA PRO A 94 -2.29 -18.43 9.97
C PRO A 94 -2.44 -17.07 10.65
N THR A 95 -3.68 -16.65 10.90
CA THR A 95 -3.97 -15.65 11.91
C THR A 95 -3.50 -16.26 13.23
N THR A 96 -2.22 -16.13 13.55
CA THR A 96 -1.76 -16.34 14.91
C THR A 96 -2.55 -15.32 15.74
N PRO A 97 -3.41 -15.75 16.67
CA PRO A 97 -4.12 -14.79 17.51
C PRO A 97 -3.04 -13.99 18.23
N ARG A 98 -3.05 -12.67 18.02
CA ARG A 98 -2.21 -11.73 18.75
C ARG A 98 -2.47 -12.01 20.24
N PRO A 99 -1.48 -12.42 21.05
CA PRO A 99 -1.73 -12.66 22.46
C PRO A 99 -2.19 -11.36 23.08
N SER A 100 -3.42 -11.34 23.59
CA SER A 100 -3.96 -10.22 24.35
C SER A 100 -2.97 -9.83 25.45
N PRO A 101 -2.72 -8.54 25.72
CA PRO A 101 -1.90 -8.13 26.84
C PRO A 101 -2.52 -8.72 28.11
N LYS A 102 -1.80 -9.61 28.79
CA LYS A 102 -2.24 -10.20 30.06
C LYS A 102 -2.42 -9.06 31.07
N VAL A 103 -3.66 -8.68 31.34
CA VAL A 103 -4.00 -7.82 32.48
C VAL A 103 -3.55 -8.58 33.74
N PRO A 104 -2.64 -8.02 34.56
CA PRO A 104 -2.20 -8.69 35.77
C PRO A 104 -3.39 -8.83 36.73
N ALA A 105 -3.63 -10.06 37.19
CA ALA A 105 -4.72 -10.37 38.12
C ALA A 105 -4.58 -9.56 39.43
N PRO A 106 -5.69 -9.08 40.02
CA PRO A 106 -5.65 -8.37 41.29
C PRO A 106 -5.14 -9.29 42.41
N ARG A 107 -4.08 -8.85 43.10
CA ARG A 107 -3.53 -9.55 44.27
C ARG A 107 -4.59 -9.59 45.37
N ARG A 108 -5.04 -10.79 45.75
CA ARG A 108 -5.90 -10.99 46.94
C ARG A 108 -5.15 -10.51 48.20
N PRO A 109 -5.82 -9.81 49.14
CA PRO A 109 -5.21 -9.41 50.40
C PRO A 109 -4.94 -10.65 51.26
N ALA A 110 -3.73 -10.71 51.83
CA ALA A 110 -3.31 -11.77 52.75
C ALA A 110 -4.09 -11.65 54.05
N GLY A 111 -5.01 -12.58 54.28
CA GLY A 111 -5.73 -12.71 55.54
C GLY A 111 -4.81 -13.21 56.65
N HIS A 112 -4.67 -12.40 57.71
CA HIS A 112 -4.07 -12.76 58.98
C HIS A 112 -4.72 -14.01 59.57
N ARG A 113 -3.95 -15.08 59.78
CA ARG A 113 -4.28 -16.14 60.74
C ARG A 113 -3.71 -15.76 62.10
N ARG A 114 -4.60 -15.43 63.04
CA ARG A 114 -4.32 -15.43 64.47
C ARG A 114 -4.49 -16.86 64.99
N HIS A 115 -3.49 -17.37 65.68
CA HIS A 115 -3.61 -18.29 66.81
C HIS A 115 -2.47 -17.98 67.77
#